data_AF-A0A352XFC9-F1
#
_entry.id   AF-A0A352XFC9-F1
#
_cell.length_a   1.000
_cell.length_b   1.000
_cell.length_c   1.000
_cell.angle_alpha   90.00
_cell.angle_beta   90.00
_cell.angle_gamma   90.00
#
_symmetry.space_group_name_H-M   'P 1'
#
loop_
_entity.id
_entity.type
_entity.pdbx_description
1 polymer ?
#
loop_
_entity_poly.entity_id
_entity_poly.type
_entity_poly.pdbx_seq_one_letter_code
_entity_poly.pdbx_strand_id
1 'polypeptide(L)'
;MYLRHLAEEWNQPDFIKQWHFRGWLCGYAIAELVMLVFSEGILTAIKGAAKAGKLSEILAKFPKVAELAQQAKTLGGDKVERLRIALKTSQPLLVARQWAGNVLRIPAEILQDLSVEAIERLKQLPRWARDRFSELNHGAMRRVLGCASPCLVNLQEVERYLKNLAADAVAGAKRLTTADEVINALPTDLLDTTKIRSVLAREKTGLMDFIKKADITDLDLAKLRDFITRDLSSNEQESKNVFTRYLNALVPSKTGPNINKFNELLLNQKGPSISSSKGQMFENFVKLYDRDFTNLQKATFKRPGYKETRTADFFNPDTGELWDCKYQPSAKLDQEKMNNYKAIIDSKMADDTGAVARSASYLFPTQEIAINNYAELKKRGFKVFFIEPSNDTIMKIELP
;
A
#
# COMPACT_ATOMS: atom_id res chain seq x y z
N MET A 1 -2.76 -19.61 12.60
CA MET A 1 -2.52 -19.15 11.22
C MET A 1 -1.16 -18.45 11.09
N TYR A 2 -0.83 -17.49 11.96
CA TYR A 2 0.52 -16.85 12.05
C TYR A 2 1.72 -17.82 12.20
N LEU A 3 1.55 -18.90 12.96
CA LEU A 3 2.65 -19.84 13.26
C LEU A 3 3.03 -20.77 12.10
N ARG A 4 2.10 -21.05 11.16
CA ARG A 4 2.43 -21.83 9.95
C ARG A 4 3.30 -21.01 9.01
N HIS A 5 2.96 -19.74 8.84
CA HIS A 5 3.74 -18.81 8.04
C HIS A 5 5.15 -18.60 8.62
N LEU A 6 5.30 -18.49 9.94
CA LEU A 6 6.61 -18.44 10.59
C LEU A 6 7.44 -19.72 10.36
N ALA A 7 6.81 -20.90 10.40
CA ALA A 7 7.48 -22.17 10.16
C ALA A 7 7.87 -22.37 8.67
N GLU A 8 7.08 -21.82 7.76
CA GLU A 8 7.34 -21.79 6.32
C GLU A 8 8.50 -20.83 5.99
N GLU A 9 8.50 -19.63 6.58
CA GLU A 9 9.60 -18.65 6.44
C GLU A 9 10.90 -19.14 7.12
N TRP A 10 10.78 -19.87 8.24
CA TRP A 10 11.92 -20.46 8.94
C TRP A 10 12.62 -21.57 8.15
N ASN A 11 11.86 -22.31 7.35
CA ASN A 11 12.33 -23.42 6.53
C ASN A 11 12.36 -23.06 5.04
N GLN A 12 12.51 -21.77 4.71
CA GLN A 12 12.67 -21.33 3.32
C GLN A 12 13.78 -22.16 2.64
N PRO A 13 13.50 -22.77 1.47
CA PRO A 13 14.50 -23.55 0.74
C PRO A 13 15.62 -22.68 0.18
N ASP A 14 15.37 -21.39 0.00
CA ASP A 14 16.37 -20.39 -0.34
C ASP A 14 17.24 -20.07 0.89
N PHE A 15 18.52 -20.43 0.82
CA PHE A 15 19.49 -20.26 1.90
C PHE A 15 19.62 -18.81 2.36
N ILE A 16 19.60 -17.83 1.45
CA ILE A 16 19.78 -16.41 1.78
C ILE A 16 18.54 -15.86 2.49
N LYS A 17 17.34 -16.19 1.99
CA LYS A 17 16.07 -15.80 2.63
C LYS A 17 15.91 -16.46 3.98
N GLN A 18 16.29 -17.74 4.08
CA GLN A 18 16.33 -18.47 5.34
C GLN A 18 17.30 -17.83 6.33
N TRP A 19 18.52 -17.48 5.90
CA TRP A 19 19.50 -16.82 6.76
C TRP A 19 19.05 -15.43 7.21
N HIS A 20 18.48 -14.64 6.29
CA HIS A 20 17.99 -13.29 6.58
C HIS A 20 16.79 -13.32 7.53
N PHE A 21 15.82 -14.20 7.29
CA PHE A 21 14.66 -14.37 8.17
C PHE A 21 15.09 -14.88 9.56
N ARG A 22 16.00 -15.85 9.62
CA ARG A 22 16.55 -16.35 10.89
C ARG A 22 17.37 -15.28 11.62
N GLY A 23 18.16 -14.49 10.90
CA GLY A 23 18.93 -13.38 11.44
C GLY A 23 18.02 -12.27 11.99
N TRP A 24 16.97 -11.92 11.25
CA TRP A 24 15.94 -10.96 11.67
C TRP A 24 15.17 -11.45 12.89
N LEU A 25 14.72 -12.71 12.91
CA LEU A 25 13.98 -13.28 14.03
C LEU A 25 14.85 -13.43 15.29
N CYS A 26 16.11 -13.85 15.13
CA CYS A 26 17.08 -13.87 16.23
C CYS A 26 17.37 -12.45 16.74
N GLY A 27 17.52 -11.46 15.86
CA GLY A 27 17.68 -10.06 16.25
C GLY A 27 16.47 -9.53 17.03
N TYR A 28 15.26 -9.87 16.61
CA TYR A 28 14.00 -9.55 17.28
C TYR A 28 13.89 -10.23 18.65
N ALA A 29 14.18 -11.52 18.72
CA ALA A 29 14.18 -12.29 19.96
C ALA A 29 15.19 -11.77 20.97
N ILE A 30 16.38 -11.38 20.51
CA ILE A 30 17.42 -10.78 21.34
C ILE A 30 16.97 -9.40 21.83
N ALA A 31 16.40 -8.56 20.96
CA ALA A 31 15.89 -7.24 21.35
C ALA A 31 14.73 -7.35 22.37
N GLU A 32 13.80 -8.29 22.19
CA GLU A 32 12.73 -8.53 23.16
C GLU A 32 13.26 -9.12 24.48
N LEU A 33 14.14 -10.12 24.45
CA LEU A 33 14.75 -10.67 25.67
C LEU A 33 15.52 -9.59 26.46
N VAL A 34 16.23 -8.72 25.75
CA VAL A 34 16.91 -7.57 26.32
C VAL A 34 15.90 -6.58 26.94
N MET A 35 14.84 -6.19 26.22
CA MET A 35 13.79 -5.31 26.74
C MET A 35 13.04 -5.89 27.95
N LEU A 36 12.84 -7.20 27.97
CA LEU A 36 12.12 -7.95 29.00
C LEU A 36 12.98 -8.16 30.25
N VAL A 37 14.31 -8.21 30.11
CA VAL A 37 15.27 -8.22 31.22
C VAL A 37 15.49 -6.81 31.82
N PHE A 38 15.34 -5.74 31.02
CA PHE A 38 15.71 -4.37 31.42
C PHE A 38 14.55 -3.41 31.73
N SER A 39 13.29 -3.83 31.57
CA SER A 39 12.13 -3.17 32.18
C SER A 39 11.89 -3.75 33.58
N GLU A 40 11.72 -2.90 34.59
CA GLU A 40 11.68 -3.24 36.03
C GLU A 40 10.54 -4.21 36.49
N GLY A 41 9.91 -4.93 35.56
CA GLY A 41 8.84 -5.89 35.80
C GLY A 41 9.29 -7.35 35.94
N ILE A 42 10.48 -7.64 36.48
CA ILE A 42 11.00 -9.02 36.62
C ILE A 42 9.97 -9.95 37.30
N LEU A 43 9.26 -9.49 38.33
CA LEU A 43 8.28 -10.30 39.05
C LEU A 43 6.94 -10.48 38.30
N THR A 44 6.55 -9.50 37.48
CA THR A 44 5.30 -9.51 36.72
C THR A 44 5.46 -10.25 35.39
N ALA A 45 6.62 -10.13 34.76
CA ALA A 45 6.96 -10.80 33.51
C ALA A 45 7.29 -12.27 33.73
N ILE A 46 7.84 -12.70 34.87
CA ILE A 46 7.97 -14.15 35.17
C ILE A 46 6.58 -14.79 35.35
N LYS A 47 5.62 -14.08 35.96
CA LYS A 47 4.20 -14.52 36.03
C LYS A 47 3.47 -14.43 34.69
N GLY A 48 3.84 -13.48 33.82
CA GLY A 48 3.28 -13.30 32.47
C GLY A 48 3.87 -14.23 31.40
N ALA A 49 5.16 -14.57 31.50
CA ALA A 49 5.87 -15.49 30.61
C ALA A 49 5.39 -16.93 30.80
N ALA A 50 4.91 -17.29 31.99
CA ALA A 50 4.18 -18.53 32.22
C ALA A 50 2.87 -18.61 31.40
N LYS A 51 2.29 -17.47 30.96
CA LYS A 51 1.13 -17.41 30.06
C LYS A 51 1.48 -17.33 28.57
N ALA A 52 2.76 -17.12 28.21
CA ALA A 52 3.24 -17.04 26.81
C ALA A 52 3.89 -18.36 26.32
N GLY A 53 3.42 -19.50 26.83
CA GLY A 53 4.11 -20.79 26.85
C GLY A 53 4.56 -21.44 25.53
N LYS A 54 4.36 -20.82 24.36
CA LYS A 54 4.80 -21.37 23.07
C LYS A 54 5.90 -20.56 22.37
N LEU A 55 6.05 -19.27 22.68
CA LEU A 55 7.15 -18.47 22.14
C LEU A 55 8.46 -18.77 22.90
N SER A 56 8.36 -18.99 24.22
CA SER A 56 9.47 -19.45 25.06
C SER A 56 9.98 -20.85 24.65
N GLU A 57 9.10 -21.77 24.26
CA GLU A 57 9.47 -23.10 23.76
C GLU A 57 10.22 -23.06 22.42
N ILE A 58 9.91 -22.09 21.55
CA ILE A 58 10.60 -21.90 20.27
C ILE A 58 11.96 -21.24 20.52
N LEU A 59 12.02 -20.22 21.37
CA LEU A 59 13.25 -19.53 21.74
C LEU A 59 14.24 -20.42 22.51
N ALA A 60 13.73 -21.34 23.35
CA ALA A 60 14.55 -22.30 24.10
C ALA A 60 15.25 -23.36 23.23
N LYS A 61 14.82 -23.55 21.97
CA LYS A 61 15.48 -24.47 21.03
C LYS A 61 16.73 -23.88 20.37
N PHE A 62 17.07 -22.61 20.66
CA PHE A 62 18.22 -21.94 20.11
C PHE A 62 19.35 -21.80 21.13
N PRO A 63 20.43 -22.60 21.03
CA PRO A 63 21.52 -22.60 22.01
C PRO A 63 22.17 -21.22 22.16
N LYS A 64 22.29 -20.43 21.08
CA LYS A 64 22.85 -19.07 21.14
C LYS A 64 21.95 -18.05 21.84
N VAL A 65 20.63 -18.21 21.80
CA VAL A 65 19.67 -17.32 22.49
C VAL A 65 19.59 -17.69 23.97
N ALA A 66 19.65 -18.98 24.30
CA ALA A 66 19.80 -19.47 25.66
C ALA A 66 21.15 -19.03 26.27
N GLU A 67 22.25 -19.11 25.52
CA GLU A 67 23.55 -18.58 25.89
C GLU A 67 23.52 -17.06 26.08
N LEU A 68 22.88 -16.30 25.19
CA LEU A 68 22.71 -14.85 25.36
C LEU A 68 21.87 -14.49 26.59
N ALA A 69 20.83 -15.26 26.90
CA ALA A 69 20.04 -15.09 28.12
C ALA A 69 20.83 -15.46 29.39
N GLN A 70 21.70 -16.47 29.33
CA GLN A 70 22.62 -16.84 30.42
C GLN A 70 23.80 -15.84 30.57
N GLN A 71 24.30 -15.30 29.46
CA GLN A 71 25.29 -14.22 29.45
C GLN A 71 24.68 -12.92 29.97
N ALA A 72 23.43 -12.61 29.62
CA ALA A 72 22.68 -11.48 30.17
C ALA A 72 22.47 -11.61 31.70
N LYS A 73 22.27 -12.83 32.21
CA LYS A 73 22.18 -13.10 33.66
C LYS A 73 23.52 -12.97 34.40
N THR A 74 24.64 -13.07 33.72
CA THR A 74 26.01 -13.00 34.31
C THR A 74 26.69 -11.65 34.09
N LEU A 75 26.10 -10.77 33.29
CA LEU A 75 26.54 -9.39 33.14
C LEU A 75 26.19 -8.61 34.43
N GLY A 76 27.21 -8.11 35.14
CA GLY A 76 27.06 -7.27 36.33
C GLY A 76 27.47 -5.81 36.10
N GLY A 77 26.82 -4.89 36.81
CA GLY A 77 27.21 -3.49 37.05
C GLY A 77 27.43 -2.63 35.79
N ASP A 78 28.69 -2.42 35.42
CA ASP A 78 29.07 -1.44 34.39
C ASP A 78 28.81 -1.88 32.96
N LYS A 79 28.97 -3.18 32.64
CA LYS A 79 28.75 -3.67 31.28
C LYS A 79 27.26 -3.67 30.94
N VAL A 80 26.41 -3.97 31.92
CA VAL A 80 24.95 -3.87 31.82
C VAL A 80 24.53 -2.42 31.62
N GLU A 81 25.08 -1.50 32.40
CA GLU A 81 24.71 -0.09 32.28
C GLU A 81 25.16 0.50 30.94
N ARG A 82 26.35 0.14 30.45
CA ARG A 82 26.79 0.53 29.09
C ARG A 82 25.90 -0.05 28.00
N LEU A 83 25.46 -1.31 28.14
CA LEU A 83 24.52 -1.93 27.19
C LEU A 83 23.15 -1.24 27.25
N ARG A 84 22.65 -0.95 28.46
CA ARG A 84 21.39 -0.24 28.70
C ARG A 84 21.42 1.17 28.13
N ILE A 85 22.51 1.91 28.32
CA ILE A 85 22.72 3.22 27.72
C ILE A 85 22.76 3.07 26.19
N ALA A 86 23.55 2.15 25.64
CA ALA A 86 23.61 1.91 24.19
C ALA A 86 22.24 1.52 23.59
N LEU A 87 21.43 0.74 24.31
CA LEU A 87 20.07 0.37 23.92
C LEU A 87 19.10 1.53 24.02
N LYS A 88 19.10 2.29 25.12
CA LYS A 88 18.29 3.51 25.25
C LYS A 88 18.62 4.52 24.15
N THR A 89 19.90 4.64 23.79
CA THR A 89 20.36 5.53 22.71
C THR A 89 20.01 4.99 21.32
N SER A 90 19.95 3.66 21.12
CA SER A 90 19.66 3.03 19.82
C SER A 90 18.18 2.69 19.60
N GLN A 91 17.36 2.67 20.65
CA GLN A 91 15.94 2.34 20.60
C GLN A 91 15.12 3.27 19.70
N PRO A 92 15.33 4.60 19.70
CA PRO A 92 14.67 5.49 18.73
C PRO A 92 14.96 5.09 17.29
N LEU A 93 16.21 4.73 16.98
CA LEU A 93 16.61 4.31 15.64
C LEU A 93 16.01 2.95 15.24
N LEU A 94 15.95 1.99 16.17
CA LEU A 94 15.32 0.68 15.92
C LEU A 94 13.81 0.83 15.66
N VAL A 95 13.11 1.61 16.49
CA VAL A 95 11.67 1.86 16.32
C VAL A 95 11.40 2.61 15.02
N ALA A 96 12.22 3.61 14.69
CA ALA A 96 12.11 4.34 13.42
C ALA A 96 12.33 3.41 12.22
N ARG A 97 13.40 2.61 12.22
CA ARG A 97 13.69 1.65 11.14
C ARG A 97 12.60 0.59 11.01
N GLN A 98 12.05 0.10 12.12
CA GLN A 98 10.94 -0.85 12.10
C GLN A 98 9.69 -0.23 11.48
N TRP A 99 9.37 1.02 11.81
CA TRP A 99 8.28 1.74 11.16
C TRP A 99 8.52 1.87 9.64
N ALA A 100 9.71 2.29 9.23
CA ALA A 100 10.06 2.45 7.82
C ALA A 100 10.02 1.11 7.05
N GLY A 101 10.53 0.03 7.65
CA GLY A 101 10.46 -1.32 7.08
C GLY A 101 9.01 -1.85 6.98
N ASN A 102 8.14 -1.57 7.95
CA ASN A 102 6.78 -2.08 7.95
C ASN A 102 5.82 -1.26 7.07
N VAL A 103 5.93 0.07 7.13
CA VAL A 103 4.99 0.99 6.46
C VAL A 103 5.45 1.30 5.04
N LEU A 104 6.73 1.56 4.84
CA LEU A 104 7.29 1.93 3.53
C LEU A 104 7.96 0.75 2.83
N ARG A 105 8.05 -0.42 3.47
CA ARG A 105 8.70 -1.63 2.93
C ARG A 105 10.15 -1.39 2.52
N ILE A 106 10.82 -0.46 3.20
CA ILE A 106 12.23 -0.17 2.93
C ILE A 106 13.07 -1.36 3.41
N PRO A 107 13.89 -1.96 2.54
CA PRO A 107 14.70 -3.11 2.88
C PRO A 107 15.90 -2.71 3.75
N ALA A 108 16.46 -3.68 4.48
CA ALA A 108 17.47 -3.44 5.51
C ALA A 108 18.71 -2.70 4.96
N GLU A 109 19.12 -3.01 3.74
CA GLU A 109 20.27 -2.39 3.05
C GLU A 109 20.06 -0.92 2.66
N ILE A 110 18.84 -0.39 2.73
CA ILE A 110 18.56 1.04 2.57
C ILE A 110 18.33 1.68 3.94
N LEU A 111 17.72 0.96 4.88
CA LEU A 111 17.52 1.41 6.26
C LEU A 111 18.84 1.74 6.98
N GLN A 112 19.94 1.10 6.60
CA GLN A 112 21.28 1.39 7.14
C GLN A 112 21.77 2.79 6.76
N ASP A 113 21.35 3.31 5.61
CA ASP A 113 21.76 4.61 5.07
C ASP A 113 20.85 5.77 5.51
N LEU A 114 19.80 5.46 6.28
CA LEU A 114 18.82 6.42 6.80
C LEU A 114 19.10 6.78 8.26
N SER A 115 19.11 8.09 8.55
CA SER A 115 19.14 8.61 9.91
C SER A 115 17.75 8.59 10.55
N VAL A 116 17.68 8.78 11.88
CA VAL A 116 16.40 8.90 12.60
C VAL A 116 15.60 10.07 12.05
N GLU A 117 16.24 11.23 11.86
CA GLU A 117 15.62 12.45 11.37
C GLU A 117 15.04 12.25 9.97
N ALA A 118 15.76 11.54 9.09
CA ALA A 118 15.27 11.19 7.77
C ALA A 118 14.00 10.33 7.84
N ILE A 119 13.95 9.36 8.75
CA ILE A 119 12.77 8.52 8.95
C ILE A 119 11.61 9.31 9.57
N GLU A 120 11.87 10.18 10.54
CA GLU A 120 10.84 11.06 11.11
C GLU A 120 10.27 12.02 10.06
N ARG A 121 11.07 12.50 9.11
CA ARG A 121 10.56 13.22 7.92
C ARG A 121 9.66 12.32 7.08
N LEU A 122 10.07 11.08 6.77
CA LEU A 122 9.25 10.16 5.98
C LEU A 122 7.88 9.86 6.62
N LYS A 123 7.76 9.91 7.95
CA LYS A 123 6.47 9.82 8.66
C LYS A 123 5.52 10.98 8.37
N GLN A 124 5.99 12.07 7.78
CA GLN A 124 5.15 13.20 7.37
C GLN A 124 4.55 13.02 5.97
N LEU A 125 5.01 12.04 5.19
CA LEU A 125 4.43 11.74 3.88
C LEU A 125 2.92 11.47 4.01
N PRO A 126 2.08 11.95 3.09
CA PRO A 126 0.68 11.58 3.07
C PRO A 126 0.50 10.08 2.82
N ARG A 127 -0.63 9.51 3.27
CA ARG A 127 -0.85 8.04 3.20
C ARG A 127 -0.75 7.52 1.77
N TRP A 128 -1.32 8.22 0.78
CA TRP A 128 -1.23 7.81 -0.63
C TRP A 128 0.22 7.69 -1.12
N ALA A 129 1.11 8.57 -0.65
CA ALA A 129 2.52 8.57 -1.05
C ALA A 129 3.25 7.41 -0.39
N ARG A 130 2.96 7.10 0.88
CA ARG A 130 3.53 5.92 1.57
C ARG A 130 3.12 4.62 0.87
N ASP A 131 1.84 4.48 0.57
CA ASP A 131 1.31 3.30 -0.11
C ASP A 131 2.01 3.10 -1.46
N ARG A 132 2.11 4.16 -2.29
CA ARG A 132 2.78 4.10 -3.60
C ARG A 132 4.30 3.89 -3.48
N PHE A 133 4.95 4.54 -2.52
CA PHE A 133 6.39 4.35 -2.27
C PHE A 133 6.70 2.89 -1.94
N SER A 134 5.84 2.23 -1.16
CA SER A 134 6.01 0.83 -0.76
C SER A 134 5.94 -0.19 -1.92
N GLU A 135 5.50 0.26 -3.11
CA GLU A 135 5.45 -0.52 -4.34
C GLU A 135 6.71 -0.37 -5.21
N LEU A 136 7.62 0.53 -4.85
CA LEU A 136 8.87 0.73 -5.58
C LEU A 136 9.84 -0.44 -5.40
N ASN A 137 10.65 -0.70 -6.41
CA ASN A 137 11.80 -1.59 -6.28
C ASN A 137 12.93 -0.91 -5.49
N HIS A 138 13.90 -1.69 -5.00
CA HIS A 138 14.95 -1.19 -4.12
C HIS A 138 15.82 -0.10 -4.78
N GLY A 139 16.09 -0.22 -6.09
CA GLY A 139 16.85 0.78 -6.84
C GLY A 139 16.12 2.12 -6.95
N ALA A 140 14.81 2.08 -7.23
CA ALA A 140 13.95 3.25 -7.26
C ALA A 140 13.84 3.88 -5.86
N MET A 141 13.66 3.08 -4.81
CA MET A 141 13.66 3.57 -3.42
C MET A 141 14.95 4.35 -3.10
N ARG A 142 16.13 3.81 -3.41
CA ARG A 142 17.42 4.50 -3.18
C ARG A 142 17.51 5.83 -3.91
N ARG A 143 17.11 5.84 -5.18
CA ARG A 143 17.11 7.04 -6.02
C ARG A 143 16.16 8.11 -5.49
N VAL A 144 14.93 7.74 -5.16
CA VAL A 144 13.89 8.65 -4.66
C VAL A 144 14.24 9.20 -3.27
N LEU A 145 14.88 8.39 -2.42
CA LEU A 145 15.37 8.83 -1.11
C LEU A 145 16.67 9.66 -1.19
N GLY A 146 17.29 9.80 -2.37
CA GLY A 146 18.54 10.53 -2.55
C GLY A 146 19.71 9.88 -1.81
N CYS A 147 19.81 8.55 -1.85
CA CYS A 147 20.84 7.80 -1.15
C CYS A 147 22.21 7.94 -1.83
N ALA A 148 23.04 8.85 -1.30
CA ALA A 148 24.46 9.00 -1.62
C ALA A 148 25.37 8.66 -0.41
N SER A 149 24.81 7.93 0.58
CA SER A 149 25.43 7.62 1.88
C SER A 149 25.88 8.87 2.67
N PRO A 150 25.00 9.50 3.48
CA PRO A 150 23.64 9.08 3.86
C PRO A 150 22.56 9.47 2.83
N CYS A 151 21.34 8.94 3.00
CA CYS A 151 20.17 9.40 2.23
C CYS A 151 19.71 10.77 2.71
N LEU A 152 19.54 11.73 1.79
CA LEU A 152 19.17 13.11 2.12
C LEU A 152 17.69 13.28 2.48
N VAL A 153 16.81 12.49 1.86
CA VAL A 153 15.35 12.50 2.02
C VAL A 153 14.73 13.90 1.93
N ASN A 154 14.31 14.27 0.72
CA ASN A 154 13.51 15.46 0.46
C ASN A 154 12.05 15.07 0.18
N LEU A 155 11.14 15.35 1.11
CA LEU A 155 9.73 14.97 1.00
C LEU A 155 9.05 15.53 -0.25
N GLN A 156 9.37 16.76 -0.64
CA GLN A 156 8.79 17.38 -1.83
C GLN A 156 9.24 16.66 -3.11
N GLU A 157 10.48 16.19 -3.15
CA GLU A 157 10.98 15.40 -4.28
C GLU A 157 10.37 14.01 -4.31
N VAL A 158 10.25 13.35 -3.15
CA VAL A 158 9.55 12.06 -3.03
C VAL A 158 8.11 12.18 -3.52
N GLU A 159 7.35 13.15 -3.00
CA GLU A 159 5.96 13.36 -3.39
C GLU A 159 5.83 13.73 -4.86
N ARG A 160 6.69 14.61 -5.39
CA ARG A 160 6.68 14.99 -6.81
C ARG A 160 6.93 13.78 -7.70
N TYR A 161 7.92 12.96 -7.37
CA TYR A 161 8.23 11.75 -8.14
C TYR A 161 7.06 10.76 -8.12
N LEU A 162 6.48 10.50 -6.93
CA LEU A 162 5.38 9.56 -6.77
C LEU A 162 4.07 10.08 -7.41
N LYS A 163 3.84 11.39 -7.39
CA LYS A 163 2.67 12.04 -7.99
C LYS A 163 2.77 12.08 -9.52
N ASN A 164 3.96 12.34 -10.06
CA ASN A 164 4.20 12.53 -11.49
C ASN A 164 4.70 11.23 -12.14
N LEU A 165 3.79 10.26 -12.23
CA LEU A 165 4.04 9.03 -13.00
C LEU A 165 3.99 9.32 -14.49
N ALA A 166 3.12 10.22 -14.93
CA ALA A 166 3.21 10.78 -16.26
C ALA A 166 4.59 11.44 -16.44
N ALA A 167 5.29 11.13 -17.52
CA ALA A 167 6.35 12.01 -17.97
C ALA A 167 5.70 13.37 -18.26
N ASP A 168 6.34 14.44 -17.79
CA ASP A 168 6.01 15.79 -18.26
C ASP A 168 6.04 15.79 -19.80
N ALA A 169 5.38 16.73 -20.46
CA ALA A 169 5.41 16.82 -21.92
C ALA A 169 6.83 17.19 -22.41
N VAL A 170 7.76 16.25 -22.30
CA VAL A 170 9.16 16.37 -22.67
C VAL A 170 9.22 16.22 -24.20
N ALA A 171 9.93 17.14 -24.84
CA ALA A 171 10.24 17.04 -26.25
C ALA A 171 10.89 15.68 -26.53
N GLY A 172 10.22 14.83 -27.33
CA GLY A 172 10.72 13.50 -27.72
C GLY A 172 9.93 12.30 -27.20
N ALA A 173 8.95 12.48 -26.30
CA ALA A 173 8.10 11.35 -25.87
C ALA A 173 7.20 10.86 -27.02
N LYS A 174 7.27 9.58 -27.36
CA LYS A 174 6.49 8.99 -28.45
C LYS A 174 5.13 8.50 -27.93
N ARG A 175 4.04 9.03 -28.49
CA ARG A 175 2.68 8.51 -28.24
C ARG A 175 2.54 7.10 -28.80
N LEU A 176 1.96 6.20 -28.02
CA LEU A 176 1.85 4.79 -28.37
C LEU A 176 0.53 4.54 -29.10
N THR A 177 0.62 4.04 -30.33
CA THR A 177 -0.52 3.86 -31.23
C THR A 177 -0.77 2.40 -31.63
N THR A 178 0.22 1.53 -31.46
CA THR A 178 0.09 0.10 -31.77
C THR A 178 0.44 -0.79 -30.57
N ALA A 179 -0.03 -2.04 -30.59
CA ALA A 179 0.31 -3.00 -29.53
C ALA A 179 1.83 -3.25 -29.46
N ASP A 180 2.53 -3.33 -30.61
CA ASP A 180 3.98 -3.52 -30.63
C ASP A 180 4.73 -2.33 -30.03
N GLU A 181 4.29 -1.10 -30.28
CA GLU A 181 4.86 0.08 -29.65
C GLU A 181 4.71 0.04 -28.13
N VAL A 182 3.55 -0.39 -27.64
CA VAL A 182 3.32 -0.58 -26.20
C VAL A 182 4.27 -1.63 -25.64
N ILE A 183 4.38 -2.79 -26.30
CA ILE A 183 5.24 -3.88 -25.81
C ILE A 183 6.71 -3.48 -25.80
N ASN A 184 7.17 -2.76 -26.82
CA ASN A 184 8.56 -2.29 -26.92
C ASN A 184 8.90 -1.21 -25.90
N ALA A 185 7.91 -0.47 -25.39
CA ALA A 185 8.10 0.53 -24.33
C ALA A 185 8.12 -0.09 -22.92
N LEU A 186 7.77 -1.37 -22.76
CA LEU A 186 7.80 -2.06 -21.47
C LEU A 186 9.20 -2.61 -21.16
N PRO A 187 9.56 -2.76 -19.88
CA PRO A 187 10.80 -3.44 -19.46
C PRO A 187 10.69 -4.96 -19.67
N THR A 188 10.86 -5.41 -20.92
CA THR A 188 10.68 -6.81 -21.34
C THR A 188 11.70 -7.77 -20.74
N ASP A 189 12.84 -7.26 -20.27
CA ASP A 189 13.82 -8.00 -19.47
C ASP A 189 13.31 -8.40 -18.08
N LEU A 190 12.23 -7.76 -17.60
CA LEU A 190 11.64 -8.01 -16.28
C LEU A 190 10.20 -8.53 -16.35
N LEU A 191 9.56 -8.51 -17.52
CA LEU A 191 8.15 -8.83 -17.71
C LEU A 191 7.94 -9.87 -18.80
N ASP A 192 7.11 -10.87 -18.51
CA ASP A 192 6.50 -11.68 -19.55
C ASP A 192 5.32 -10.92 -20.18
N THR A 193 5.53 -10.43 -21.40
CA THR A 193 4.56 -9.58 -22.09
C THR A 193 3.54 -10.36 -22.92
N THR A 194 3.55 -11.69 -22.90
CA THR A 194 2.68 -12.56 -23.73
C THR A 194 1.21 -12.24 -23.53
N LYS A 195 0.75 -12.19 -22.28
CA LYS A 195 -0.65 -11.88 -21.96
C LYS A 195 -1.00 -10.42 -22.18
N ILE A 196 -0.06 -9.50 -21.94
CA ILE A 196 -0.26 -8.06 -22.21
C ILE A 196 -0.51 -7.86 -23.70
N ARG A 197 0.36 -8.43 -24.56
CA ARG A 197 0.22 -8.44 -26.02
C ARG A 197 -1.12 -9.01 -26.46
N SER A 198 -1.51 -10.16 -25.91
CA SER A 198 -2.80 -10.80 -26.22
C SER A 198 -4.00 -9.91 -25.89
N VAL A 199 -3.96 -9.17 -24.78
CA VAL A 199 -5.03 -8.23 -24.41
C VAL A 199 -5.02 -7.01 -25.33
N LEU A 200 -3.87 -6.42 -25.61
CA LEU A 200 -3.75 -5.25 -26.49
C LEU A 200 -4.24 -5.54 -27.92
N ALA A 201 -3.96 -6.73 -28.45
CA ALA A 201 -4.37 -7.13 -29.80
C ALA A 201 -5.89 -7.38 -29.94
N ARG A 202 -6.59 -7.61 -28.83
CA ARG A 202 -8.04 -7.90 -28.84
C ARG A 202 -8.83 -6.61 -28.72
N GLU A 203 -9.37 -6.10 -29.83
CA GLU A 203 -10.20 -4.88 -29.88
C GLU A 203 -11.30 -4.87 -28.81
N LYS A 204 -11.98 -6.00 -28.61
CA LYS A 204 -13.05 -6.14 -27.60
C LYS A 204 -12.64 -5.77 -26.17
N THR A 205 -11.33 -5.77 -25.86
CA THR A 205 -10.83 -5.41 -24.54
C THR A 205 -10.83 -3.90 -24.30
N GLY A 206 -10.82 -3.09 -25.37
CA GLY A 206 -10.76 -1.63 -25.33
C GLY A 206 -9.43 -1.04 -24.86
N LEU A 207 -8.42 -1.87 -24.60
CA LEU A 207 -7.19 -1.43 -23.94
C LEU A 207 -6.31 -0.54 -24.83
N MET A 208 -6.13 -0.91 -26.11
CA MET A 208 -5.33 -0.08 -27.02
C MET A 208 -5.99 1.26 -27.32
N ASP A 209 -7.31 1.28 -27.55
CA ASP A 209 -8.03 2.53 -27.79
C ASP A 209 -7.99 3.45 -26.58
N PHE A 210 -8.02 2.87 -25.38
CA PHE A 210 -7.82 3.60 -24.14
C PHE A 210 -6.41 4.20 -24.04
N ILE A 211 -5.36 3.42 -24.31
CA ILE A 211 -3.96 3.89 -24.32
C ILE A 211 -3.77 5.07 -25.27
N LYS A 212 -4.34 4.97 -26.48
CA LYS A 212 -4.33 6.06 -27.48
C LYS A 212 -5.00 7.32 -26.96
N LYS A 213 -6.22 7.21 -26.44
CA LYS A 213 -7.00 8.37 -25.95
C LYS A 213 -6.41 8.99 -24.68
N ALA A 214 -5.72 8.20 -23.88
CA ALA A 214 -5.02 8.68 -22.68
C ALA A 214 -3.68 9.37 -23.01
N ASP A 215 -3.29 9.43 -24.30
CA ASP A 215 -2.01 9.98 -24.76
C ASP A 215 -0.82 9.39 -23.99
N ILE A 216 -0.86 8.08 -23.72
CA ILE A 216 0.22 7.37 -23.03
C ILE A 216 1.43 7.27 -23.96
N THR A 217 2.60 7.57 -23.42
CA THR A 217 3.88 7.57 -24.15
C THR A 217 4.79 6.42 -23.73
N ASP A 218 5.84 6.23 -24.52
CA ASP A 218 6.96 5.34 -24.18
C ASP A 218 7.63 5.70 -22.84
N LEU A 219 7.87 6.99 -22.59
CA LEU A 219 8.45 7.47 -21.33
C LEU A 219 7.53 7.23 -20.13
N ASP A 220 6.21 7.31 -20.32
CA ASP A 220 5.24 6.95 -19.28
C ASP A 220 5.38 5.47 -18.89
N LEU A 221 5.52 4.57 -19.89
CA LEU A 221 5.64 3.13 -19.64
C LEU A 221 7.03 2.71 -19.16
N ALA A 222 8.09 3.42 -19.54
CA ALA A 222 9.46 3.14 -19.08
C ALA A 222 9.58 3.22 -17.55
N LYS A 223 8.85 4.14 -16.91
CA LYS A 223 8.78 4.30 -15.45
C LYS A 223 8.17 3.09 -14.73
N LEU A 224 7.46 2.19 -15.43
CA LEU A 224 6.95 0.95 -14.84
C LEU A 224 8.08 0.09 -14.25
N ARG A 225 9.31 0.17 -14.80
CA ARG A 225 10.48 -0.53 -14.28
C ARG A 225 10.65 -0.30 -12.78
N ASP A 226 10.41 0.93 -12.32
CA ASP A 226 10.57 1.33 -10.91
C ASP A 226 9.57 0.63 -9.97
N PHE A 227 8.50 0.03 -10.50
CA PHE A 227 7.45 -0.68 -9.74
C PHE A 227 7.52 -2.20 -9.88
N ILE A 228 8.56 -2.74 -10.53
CA ILE A 228 8.77 -4.18 -10.65
C ILE A 228 9.73 -4.63 -9.54
N THR A 229 9.17 -5.24 -8.49
CA THR A 229 9.92 -5.59 -7.27
C THR A 229 10.65 -6.93 -7.35
N ARG A 230 10.43 -7.71 -8.41
CA ARG A 230 11.06 -9.01 -8.67
C ARG A 230 10.99 -9.33 -10.16
N ASP A 231 11.82 -10.25 -10.62
CA ASP A 231 11.73 -10.76 -12.00
C ASP A 231 10.40 -11.49 -12.24
N LEU A 232 9.68 -11.07 -13.28
CA LEU A 232 8.39 -11.63 -13.72
C LEU A 232 8.45 -12.12 -15.18
N SER A 233 9.65 -12.27 -15.76
CA SER A 233 9.89 -12.73 -17.14
C SER A 233 9.32 -14.12 -17.46
N SER A 234 8.97 -14.90 -16.45
CA SER A 234 8.32 -16.22 -16.58
C SER A 234 6.89 -16.28 -16.01
N ASN A 235 6.26 -15.13 -15.76
CA ASN A 235 4.92 -15.07 -15.16
C ASN A 235 4.02 -14.04 -15.88
N GLU A 236 3.40 -14.48 -16.97
CA GLU A 236 2.51 -13.65 -17.79
C GLU A 236 1.34 -13.01 -17.03
N GLN A 237 0.77 -13.72 -16.04
CA GLN A 237 -0.40 -13.24 -15.31
C GLN A 237 -0.01 -12.12 -14.34
N GLU A 238 1.08 -12.31 -13.60
CA GLU A 238 1.55 -11.30 -12.66
C GLU A 238 2.12 -10.09 -13.40
N SER A 239 2.81 -10.29 -14.52
CA SER A 239 3.24 -9.21 -15.41
C SER A 239 2.05 -8.34 -15.87
N LYS A 240 0.95 -8.99 -16.29
CA LYS A 240 -0.31 -8.29 -16.63
C LYS A 240 -0.92 -7.55 -15.44
N ASN A 241 -0.83 -8.11 -14.23
CA ASN A 241 -1.35 -7.48 -13.02
C ASN A 241 -0.55 -6.21 -12.65
N VAL A 242 0.78 -6.28 -12.70
CA VAL A 242 1.68 -5.13 -12.47
C VAL A 242 1.43 -4.04 -13.50
N PHE A 243 1.36 -4.40 -14.78
CA PHE A 243 1.02 -3.46 -15.85
C PHE A 243 -0.34 -2.78 -15.63
N THR A 244 -1.38 -3.55 -15.29
CA THR A 244 -2.72 -3.00 -15.02
C THR A 244 -2.70 -2.05 -13.81
N ARG A 245 -2.01 -2.43 -12.73
CA ARG A 245 -1.89 -1.60 -11.52
C ARG A 245 -1.18 -0.29 -11.80
N TYR A 246 -0.10 -0.35 -12.58
CA TYR A 246 0.64 0.82 -13.00
C TYR A 246 -0.23 1.77 -13.84
N LEU A 247 -0.96 1.24 -14.83
CA LEU A 247 -1.91 2.04 -15.60
C LEU A 247 -2.97 2.71 -14.69
N ASN A 248 -3.46 2.00 -13.67
CA ASN A 248 -4.44 2.54 -12.74
C ASN A 248 -3.93 3.71 -11.89
N ALA A 249 -2.60 3.84 -11.73
CA ALA A 249 -1.96 4.96 -11.05
C ALA A 249 -1.50 6.05 -12.02
N LEU A 250 -1.02 5.66 -13.21
CA LEU A 250 -0.56 6.56 -14.27
C LEU A 250 -1.68 7.45 -14.80
N VAL A 251 -2.86 6.87 -15.08
CA VAL A 251 -3.96 7.61 -15.72
C VAL A 251 -4.42 8.81 -14.89
N PRO A 252 -4.70 8.67 -13.58
CA PRO A 252 -4.99 9.82 -12.72
C PRO A 252 -3.90 10.90 -12.73
N SER A 253 -2.63 10.49 -12.71
CA SER A 253 -1.47 11.40 -12.79
C SER A 253 -1.46 12.18 -14.12
N LYS A 254 -1.74 11.50 -15.24
CA LYS A 254 -1.77 12.07 -16.59
C LYS A 254 -2.92 13.05 -16.80
N THR A 255 -4.08 12.80 -16.19
CA THR A 255 -5.25 13.67 -16.32
C THR A 255 -5.14 14.94 -15.47
N GLY A 256 -4.30 14.93 -14.42
CA GLY A 256 -4.23 16.03 -13.46
C GLY A 256 -5.50 16.13 -12.59
N PRO A 257 -5.67 17.21 -11.82
CA PRO A 257 -6.82 17.40 -10.92
C PRO A 257 -8.16 17.64 -11.64
N ASN A 258 -8.19 17.66 -12.97
CA ASN A 258 -9.40 17.95 -13.74
C ASN A 258 -10.30 16.70 -13.86
N ILE A 259 -11.32 16.63 -13.00
CA ILE A 259 -12.30 15.52 -12.99
C ILE A 259 -13.05 15.40 -14.32
N ASN A 260 -13.33 16.52 -15.02
CA ASN A 260 -14.04 16.48 -16.30
C ASN A 260 -13.19 15.80 -17.38
N LYS A 261 -11.89 16.14 -17.45
CA LYS A 261 -10.94 15.47 -18.35
C LYS A 261 -10.79 13.99 -18.01
N PHE A 262 -10.73 13.64 -16.72
CA PHE A 262 -10.68 12.25 -16.26
C PHE A 262 -11.94 11.48 -16.68
N ASN A 263 -13.12 12.07 -16.50
CA ASN A 263 -14.40 11.48 -16.86
C ASN A 263 -14.58 11.35 -18.37
N GLU A 264 -14.19 12.36 -19.16
CA GLU A 264 -14.20 12.30 -20.62
C GLU A 264 -13.38 11.10 -21.14
N LEU A 265 -12.21 10.90 -20.53
CA LEU A 265 -11.34 9.78 -20.86
C LEU A 265 -12.00 8.43 -20.55
N LEU A 266 -12.73 8.29 -19.44
CA LEU A 266 -13.18 6.99 -18.92
C LEU A 266 -14.66 6.65 -19.15
N LEU A 267 -15.59 7.61 -19.14
CA LEU A 267 -17.05 7.34 -19.22
C LEU A 267 -17.41 6.55 -20.47
N ASN A 268 -16.89 6.96 -21.63
CA ASN A 268 -17.24 6.39 -22.93
C ASN A 268 -16.43 5.14 -23.33
N GLN A 269 -15.44 4.74 -22.51
CA GLN A 269 -14.64 3.55 -22.82
C GLN A 269 -15.41 2.28 -22.48
N LYS A 270 -15.44 1.36 -23.43
CA LYS A 270 -16.06 0.05 -23.28
C LYS A 270 -14.98 -1.03 -23.39
N GLY A 271 -15.21 -2.17 -22.77
CA GLY A 271 -14.31 -3.32 -22.79
C GLY A 271 -13.98 -3.82 -21.38
N PRO A 272 -13.91 -5.14 -21.17
CA PRO A 272 -13.77 -5.75 -19.84
C PRO A 272 -12.49 -5.33 -19.10
N SER A 273 -11.38 -5.11 -19.82
CA SER A 273 -10.10 -4.68 -19.22
C SER A 273 -10.20 -3.27 -18.63
N ILE A 274 -10.87 -2.35 -19.34
CA ILE A 274 -11.02 -0.97 -18.86
C ILE A 274 -12.12 -0.88 -17.81
N SER A 275 -13.29 -1.49 -18.04
CA SER A 275 -14.41 -1.44 -17.11
C SER A 275 -14.06 -1.94 -15.70
N SER A 276 -13.26 -3.00 -15.58
CA SER A 276 -12.79 -3.51 -14.29
C SER A 276 -11.78 -2.59 -13.59
N SER A 277 -11.14 -1.69 -14.33
CA SER A 277 -10.09 -0.80 -13.85
C SER A 277 -10.58 0.59 -13.45
N LYS A 278 -11.73 1.04 -13.98
CA LYS A 278 -12.29 2.38 -13.75
C LYS A 278 -12.45 2.73 -12.26
N GLY A 279 -12.93 1.78 -11.44
CA GLY A 279 -13.08 1.98 -10.01
C GLY A 279 -11.74 2.28 -9.32
N GLN A 280 -10.71 1.48 -9.62
CA GLN A 280 -9.37 1.67 -9.05
C GLN A 280 -8.71 2.95 -9.54
N MET A 281 -8.91 3.33 -10.81
CA MET A 281 -8.45 4.61 -11.34
C MET A 281 -9.11 5.78 -10.61
N PHE A 282 -10.42 5.71 -10.36
CA PHE A 282 -11.14 6.76 -9.64
C PHE A 282 -10.71 6.86 -8.17
N GLU A 283 -10.51 5.73 -7.49
CA GLU A 283 -9.94 5.69 -6.15
C GLU A 283 -8.57 6.39 -6.10
N ASN A 284 -7.69 6.07 -7.06
CA ASN A 284 -6.37 6.72 -7.15
C ASN A 284 -6.46 8.21 -7.50
N PHE A 285 -7.43 8.61 -8.31
CA PHE A 285 -7.67 10.02 -8.64
C PHE A 285 -8.08 10.82 -7.39
N VAL A 286 -9.05 10.32 -6.63
CA VAL A 286 -9.52 10.97 -5.40
C VAL A 286 -8.38 11.06 -4.38
N LYS A 287 -7.57 10.00 -4.21
CA LYS A 287 -6.36 10.00 -3.36
C LYS A 287 -5.39 11.13 -3.66
N LEU A 288 -5.22 11.47 -4.93
CA LEU A 288 -4.20 12.42 -5.38
C LEU A 288 -4.66 13.88 -5.28
N TYR A 289 -5.97 14.13 -5.34
CA TYR A 289 -6.51 15.47 -5.58
C TYR A 289 -7.54 15.94 -4.55
N ASP A 290 -8.07 15.07 -3.70
CA ASP A 290 -8.91 15.43 -2.56
C ASP A 290 -8.11 15.35 -1.25
N ARG A 291 -8.02 16.48 -0.54
CA ARG A 291 -7.25 16.61 0.70
C ARG A 291 -7.79 15.73 1.82
N ASP A 292 -9.10 15.49 1.85
CA ASP A 292 -9.73 14.72 2.92
C ASP A 292 -9.42 13.23 2.83
N PHE A 293 -9.05 12.74 1.63
CA PHE A 293 -8.66 11.35 1.40
C PHE A 293 -7.16 11.11 1.54
N THR A 294 -6.38 12.18 1.72
CA THR A 294 -4.91 12.14 1.69
C THR A 294 -4.32 11.19 2.75
N ASN A 295 -4.99 11.05 3.90
CA ASN A 295 -4.53 10.24 5.04
C ASN A 295 -5.43 9.03 5.38
N LEU A 296 -6.48 8.78 4.59
CA LEU A 296 -7.36 7.65 4.83
C LEU A 296 -6.74 6.33 4.34
N GLN A 297 -7.14 5.21 4.94
CA GLN A 297 -6.56 3.90 4.67
C GLN A 297 -7.60 2.89 4.18
N LYS A 298 -7.17 1.87 3.42
CA LYS A 298 -8.01 0.69 3.21
C LYS A 298 -8.21 -0.04 4.54
N ALA A 299 -9.43 -0.51 4.78
CA ALA A 299 -9.74 -1.33 5.95
C ALA A 299 -10.58 -2.54 5.52
N THR A 300 -10.25 -3.69 6.07
CA THR A 300 -10.97 -4.95 5.81
C THR A 300 -11.76 -5.34 7.04
N PHE A 301 -13.03 -5.66 6.82
CA PHE A 301 -13.98 -6.08 7.84
C PHE A 301 -14.36 -7.53 7.57
N LYS A 302 -14.04 -8.40 8.54
CA LYS A 302 -14.32 -9.83 8.47
C LYS A 302 -15.45 -10.18 9.41
N ARG A 303 -16.60 -10.57 8.86
CA ARG A 303 -17.76 -10.95 9.67
C ARG A 303 -17.64 -12.42 10.10
N PRO A 304 -17.65 -12.73 11.40
CA PRO A 304 -17.66 -14.12 11.87
C PRO A 304 -18.85 -14.88 11.26
N GLY A 305 -18.59 -16.04 10.65
CA GLY A 305 -19.63 -16.88 10.02
C GLY A 305 -20.00 -16.52 8.59
N TYR A 306 -19.45 -15.45 8.01
CA TYR A 306 -19.66 -15.09 6.60
C TYR A 306 -18.40 -15.39 5.79
N LYS A 307 -18.60 -15.92 4.56
CA LYS A 307 -17.49 -16.21 3.64
C LYS A 307 -16.87 -14.94 3.05
N GLU A 308 -17.63 -13.85 2.98
CA GLU A 308 -17.20 -12.63 2.31
C GLU A 308 -16.58 -11.63 3.28
N THR A 309 -15.33 -11.25 3.00
CA THR A 309 -14.68 -10.06 3.56
C THR A 309 -15.08 -8.83 2.77
N ARG A 310 -15.27 -7.69 3.45
CA ARG A 310 -15.47 -6.41 2.78
C ARG A 310 -14.30 -5.49 3.06
N THR A 311 -13.72 -4.95 1.99
CA THR A 311 -12.66 -3.96 2.06
C THR A 311 -13.24 -2.63 1.60
N ALA A 312 -13.21 -1.64 2.49
CA ALA A 312 -13.52 -0.27 2.14
C ALA A 312 -12.35 0.35 1.37
N ASP A 313 -12.66 1.17 0.37
CA ASP A 313 -11.65 1.89 -0.39
C ASP A 313 -10.89 2.86 0.52
N PHE A 314 -11.63 3.48 1.44
CA PHE A 314 -11.04 4.25 2.52
C PHE A 314 -11.79 4.11 3.84
N PHE A 315 -11.07 4.36 4.91
CA PHE A 315 -11.56 4.29 6.28
C PHE A 315 -10.83 5.32 7.13
N ASN A 316 -11.62 6.07 7.89
CA ASN A 316 -11.13 6.94 8.94
C ASN A 316 -11.29 6.22 10.29
N PRO A 317 -10.20 5.73 10.91
CA PRO A 317 -10.29 5.01 12.19
C PRO A 317 -10.73 5.89 13.36
N ASP A 318 -10.51 7.21 13.29
CA ASP A 318 -10.88 8.15 14.36
C ASP A 318 -12.39 8.39 14.41
N THR A 319 -13.02 8.53 13.23
CA THR A 319 -14.47 8.76 13.12
C THR A 319 -15.26 7.47 12.91
N GLY A 320 -14.61 6.39 12.47
CA GLY A 320 -15.25 5.15 12.05
C GLY A 320 -15.97 5.26 10.70
N GLU A 321 -15.68 6.28 9.90
CA GLU A 321 -16.33 6.49 8.60
C GLU A 321 -15.68 5.65 7.50
N LEU A 322 -16.50 4.82 6.86
CA LEU A 322 -16.17 4.06 5.66
C LEU A 322 -16.44 4.91 4.42
N TRP A 323 -15.55 4.83 3.43
CA TRP A 323 -15.75 5.43 2.12
C TRP A 323 -15.62 4.39 1.02
N ASP A 324 -16.53 4.49 0.05
CA ASP A 324 -16.60 3.60 -1.10
C ASP A 324 -16.68 4.40 -2.41
N CYS A 325 -15.64 4.31 -3.23
CA CYS A 325 -15.50 5.06 -4.47
C CYS A 325 -16.08 4.26 -5.64
N LYS A 326 -17.17 4.75 -6.22
CA LYS A 326 -17.92 4.02 -7.24
C LYS A 326 -17.89 4.71 -8.58
N TYR A 327 -17.13 4.11 -9.51
CA TYR A 327 -17.15 4.48 -10.92
C TYR A 327 -18.04 3.53 -11.72
N GLN A 328 -19.35 3.81 -11.73
CA GLN A 328 -20.36 2.96 -12.39
C GLN A 328 -21.34 3.86 -13.17
N PRO A 329 -21.03 4.24 -14.42
CA PRO A 329 -21.75 5.33 -15.09
C PRO A 329 -23.22 5.03 -15.39
N SER A 330 -23.60 3.77 -15.57
CA SER A 330 -24.96 3.39 -15.99
C SER A 330 -25.61 2.29 -15.15
N ALA A 331 -24.87 1.66 -14.23
CA ALA A 331 -25.37 0.57 -13.41
C ALA A 331 -25.72 1.09 -12.01
N LYS A 332 -26.88 0.67 -11.50
CA LYS A 332 -27.19 0.83 -10.08
C LYS A 332 -26.25 -0.04 -9.25
N LEU A 333 -25.94 0.43 -8.05
CA LEU A 333 -25.18 -0.35 -7.09
C LEU A 333 -25.90 -1.64 -6.74
N ASP A 334 -25.10 -2.69 -6.61
CA ASP A 334 -25.54 -3.99 -6.13
C ASP A 334 -26.07 -3.88 -4.69
N GLN A 335 -27.31 -4.32 -4.48
CA GLN A 335 -27.99 -4.20 -3.18
C GLN A 335 -27.34 -5.05 -2.10
N GLU A 336 -26.82 -6.24 -2.45
CA GLU A 336 -26.14 -7.11 -1.50
C GLU A 336 -24.87 -6.44 -0.97
N LYS A 337 -24.10 -5.79 -1.85
CA LYS A 337 -22.92 -5.01 -1.44
C LYS A 337 -23.28 -3.87 -0.49
N MET A 338 -24.36 -3.12 -0.78
CA MET A 338 -24.83 -2.06 0.11
C MET A 338 -25.30 -2.60 1.47
N ASN A 339 -26.02 -3.72 1.48
CA ASN A 339 -26.49 -4.36 2.71
C ASN A 339 -25.32 -4.87 3.58
N ASN A 340 -24.20 -5.25 2.97
CA ASN A 340 -23.02 -5.69 3.71
C ASN A 340 -22.39 -4.56 4.54
N TYR A 341 -22.26 -3.33 4.00
CA TYR A 341 -21.81 -2.20 4.81
C TYR A 341 -22.82 -1.82 5.89
N LYS A 342 -24.12 -1.94 5.60
CA LYS A 342 -25.15 -1.70 6.62
C LYS A 342 -24.98 -2.67 7.78
N ALA A 343 -24.77 -3.95 7.49
CA ALA A 343 -24.52 -4.98 8.49
C ALA A 343 -23.23 -4.74 9.29
N ILE A 344 -22.15 -4.29 8.64
CA ILE A 344 -20.87 -3.92 9.28
C ILE A 344 -21.07 -2.80 10.30
N ILE A 345 -21.81 -1.76 9.91
CA ILE A 345 -22.09 -0.60 10.76
C ILE A 345 -23.03 -0.98 11.91
N ASP A 346 -24.15 -1.65 11.63
CA ASP A 346 -25.14 -2.05 12.64
C ASP A 346 -24.55 -2.98 13.69
N SER A 347 -23.62 -3.85 13.26
CA SER A 347 -22.93 -4.79 14.14
C SER A 347 -21.70 -4.19 14.81
N LYS A 348 -21.41 -2.89 14.60
CA LYS A 348 -20.23 -2.18 15.14
C LYS A 348 -18.93 -2.98 14.93
N MET A 349 -18.77 -3.51 13.72
CA MET A 349 -17.61 -4.35 13.42
C MET A 349 -16.31 -3.53 13.45
N ALA A 350 -15.28 -4.14 14.01
CA ALA A 350 -13.92 -3.61 13.95
C ALA A 350 -13.17 -4.12 12.72
N ASP A 351 -12.26 -3.29 12.21
CA ASP A 351 -11.25 -3.72 11.24
C ASP A 351 -10.15 -4.55 11.91
N ASP A 352 -9.15 -4.95 11.13
CA ASP A 352 -8.00 -5.73 11.63
C ASP A 352 -7.15 -4.97 12.68
N THR A 353 -7.33 -3.66 12.83
CA THR A 353 -6.65 -2.82 13.83
C THR A 353 -7.46 -2.61 15.11
N GLY A 354 -8.73 -3.05 15.12
CA GLY A 354 -9.66 -2.86 16.24
C GLY A 354 -10.53 -1.61 16.11
N ALA A 355 -10.40 -0.82 15.05
CA ALA A 355 -11.17 0.40 14.84
C ALA A 355 -12.57 0.09 14.29
N VAL A 356 -13.61 0.66 14.92
CA VAL A 356 -15.02 0.29 14.70
C VAL A 356 -15.65 1.15 13.60
N ALA A 357 -16.32 0.50 12.65
CA ALA A 357 -17.13 1.18 11.64
C ALA A 357 -18.43 1.75 12.23
N ARG A 358 -18.74 3.01 11.89
CA ARG A 358 -19.88 3.77 12.42
C ARG A 358 -20.79 4.36 11.34
N SER A 359 -20.23 4.73 10.20
CA SER A 359 -20.98 5.29 9.08
C SER A 359 -20.36 4.87 7.75
N ALA A 360 -21.11 5.00 6.67
CA ALA A 360 -20.60 4.81 5.31
C ALA A 360 -21.00 5.98 4.41
N SER A 361 -20.06 6.35 3.57
CA SER A 361 -20.15 7.42 2.59
C SER A 361 -19.77 6.87 1.22
N TYR A 362 -20.60 7.15 0.22
CA TYR A 362 -20.37 6.73 -1.17
C TYR A 362 -19.95 7.93 -1.98
N LEU A 363 -18.87 7.78 -2.75
CA LEU A 363 -18.37 8.85 -3.61
C LEU A 363 -18.46 8.45 -5.08
N PHE A 364 -19.02 9.35 -5.89
CA PHE A 364 -19.23 9.16 -7.32
C PHE A 364 -18.49 10.23 -8.15
N PRO A 365 -18.13 9.92 -9.41
CA PRO A 365 -17.38 10.86 -10.24
C PRO A 365 -18.23 12.01 -10.81
N THR A 366 -19.57 11.90 -10.78
CA THR A 366 -20.49 12.95 -11.25
C THR A 366 -21.77 12.99 -10.40
N GLN A 367 -22.44 14.14 -10.41
CA GLN A 367 -23.73 14.34 -9.74
C GLN A 367 -24.81 13.39 -10.28
N GLU A 368 -24.88 13.20 -11.60
CA GLU A 368 -25.85 12.33 -12.25
C GLU A 368 -25.78 10.89 -11.72
N ILE A 369 -24.57 10.34 -11.60
CA ILE A 369 -24.37 8.97 -11.10
C ILE A 369 -24.74 8.88 -9.61
N ALA A 370 -24.41 9.93 -8.83
CA ALA A 370 -24.80 10.00 -7.43
C ALA A 370 -26.32 10.01 -7.26
N ILE A 371 -27.04 10.85 -8.01
CA ILE A 371 -28.52 10.94 -8.01
C ILE A 371 -29.14 9.58 -8.37
N ASN A 372 -28.59 8.89 -9.38
CA ASN A 372 -29.08 7.58 -9.81
C ASN A 372 -29.04 6.50 -8.71
N ASN A 373 -28.15 6.65 -7.73
CA ASN A 373 -27.99 5.71 -6.61
C ASN A 373 -28.51 6.25 -5.26
N TYR A 374 -28.85 7.53 -5.20
CA TYR A 374 -29.11 8.27 -3.97
C TYR A 374 -30.25 7.65 -3.14
N ALA A 375 -31.40 7.37 -3.75
CA ALA A 375 -32.58 6.89 -3.03
C ALA A 375 -32.32 5.56 -2.27
N GLU A 376 -31.57 4.64 -2.86
CA GLU A 376 -31.26 3.35 -2.24
C GLU A 376 -30.20 3.45 -1.15
N LEU A 377 -29.23 4.36 -1.32
CA LEU A 377 -28.20 4.62 -0.33
C LEU A 377 -28.77 5.36 0.89
N LYS A 378 -29.61 6.37 0.68
CA LYS A 378 -30.24 7.16 1.74
C LYS A 378 -31.16 6.32 2.62
N LYS A 379 -31.92 5.38 2.04
CA LYS A 379 -32.73 4.39 2.79
C LYS A 379 -31.92 3.58 3.81
N ARG A 380 -30.62 3.41 3.57
CA ARG A 380 -29.69 2.67 4.45
C ARG A 380 -28.94 3.58 5.41
N GLY A 381 -29.20 4.88 5.39
CA GLY A 381 -28.52 5.88 6.22
C GLY A 381 -27.10 6.21 5.73
N PHE A 382 -26.78 5.91 4.47
CA PHE A 382 -25.48 6.25 3.90
C PHE A 382 -25.48 7.67 3.34
N LYS A 383 -24.35 8.34 3.49
CA LYS A 383 -24.10 9.63 2.85
C LYS A 383 -23.70 9.42 1.40
N VAL A 384 -24.05 10.36 0.54
CA VAL A 384 -23.83 10.26 -0.90
C VAL A 384 -23.16 11.51 -1.38
N PHE A 385 -21.99 11.36 -1.98
CA PHE A 385 -21.16 12.45 -2.46
C PHE A 385 -20.87 12.30 -3.95
N PHE A 386 -20.61 13.42 -4.60
CA PHE A 386 -20.02 13.46 -5.94
C PHE A 386 -18.87 14.46 -5.99
N ILE A 387 -18.07 14.40 -7.05
CA ILE A 387 -16.93 15.29 -7.26
C ILE A 387 -17.30 16.44 -8.20
N GLU A 388 -16.89 17.64 -7.84
CA GLU A 388 -16.84 18.83 -8.69
C GLU A 388 -15.40 19.33 -8.88
N PRO A 389 -15.09 19.94 -10.03
CA PRO A 389 -13.80 20.58 -10.24
C PRO A 389 -13.62 21.79 -9.30
N SER A 390 -12.40 21.98 -8.79
CA SER A 390 -12.06 23.12 -7.93
C SER A 390 -10.61 23.58 -8.12
N ASN A 391 -10.39 24.52 -9.04
CA ASN A 391 -9.05 24.98 -9.45
C ASN A 391 -8.05 23.81 -9.61
N ASP A 392 -6.92 23.83 -8.90
CA ASP A 392 -5.88 22.79 -8.93
C ASP A 392 -6.21 21.56 -8.06
N THR A 393 -7.48 21.39 -7.68
CA THR A 393 -7.99 20.35 -6.76
C THR A 393 -9.36 19.86 -7.21
N ILE A 394 -9.96 19.00 -6.39
CA ILE A 394 -11.37 18.62 -6.50
C ILE A 394 -12.10 18.87 -5.18
N MET A 395 -13.41 19.11 -5.27
CA MET A 395 -14.29 19.19 -4.12
C MET A 395 -15.29 18.05 -4.13
N LYS A 396 -15.55 17.46 -2.96
CA LYS A 396 -16.67 16.54 -2.78
C LYS A 396 -17.90 17.31 -2.30
N ILE A 397 -19.03 17.06 -2.93
CA ILE A 397 -20.32 17.69 -2.62
C ILE A 397 -21.27 16.60 -2.14
N GLU A 398 -21.85 16.78 -0.95
CA GLU A 398 -22.87 15.87 -0.42
C GLU A 398 -24.22 16.16 -1.07
N LEU A 399 -24.93 15.12 -1.49
CA LEU A 399 -26.34 15.23 -1.81
C LEU A 399 -27.15 15.35 -0.51
N PRO A 400 -28.24 16.15 -0.49
CA PRO A 400 -28.99 16.49 0.73
C PRO A 400 -29.53 15.30 1.53
#